data_AF-A0A6L2LFC8-F1
#
_entry.id   AF-A0A6L2LFC8-F1
#
_cell.length_a   1.000
_cell.length_b   1.000
_cell.length_c   1.000
_cell.angle_alpha   90.00
_cell.angle_beta   90.00
_cell.angle_gamma   90.00
#
_symmetry.space_group_name_H-M   'P 1'
#
loop_
_entity.id
_entity.type
_entity.pdbx_description
1 polymer ?
#
loop_
_entity_poly.entity_id
_entity_poly.type
_entity_poly.pdbx_seq_one_letter_code
_entity_poly.pdbx_strand_id
1 'polypeptide(L)'
;MLFPYSLENRARIWYEKEPPNSTHTWEDLVNEFVNQFFPPSKTTHLKNEISRFTQRFDETFSEAWDHFKELLRACPHHGFSELTQIDMFYNGLTEQDQDSLNAALGGNLLNRTTREALQIIENKSKVRSSRSKSNVSRVNTNSRDVFSKTDDRIDKLAD
;
A
#
# COMPACT_ATOMS: atom_id res chain seq x y z
N MET A 1 -2.55 40.56 -8.40
CA MET A 1 -2.21 39.25 -7.81
C MET A 1 -3.48 38.41 -7.69
N LEU A 2 -3.46 37.15 -8.14
CA LEU A 2 -4.61 36.24 -8.06
C LEU A 2 -4.60 35.32 -6.83
N PHE A 3 -3.53 35.34 -6.04
CA PHE A 3 -3.34 34.46 -4.89
C PHE A 3 -4.53 34.43 -3.91
N PRO A 4 -5.11 35.57 -3.47
CA PRO A 4 -6.25 35.55 -2.55
C PRO A 4 -7.48 34.81 -3.11
N TYR A 5 -7.67 34.86 -4.44
CA TYR A 5 -8.78 34.19 -5.13
C TYR A 5 -8.56 32.67 -5.25
N SER A 6 -7.31 32.21 -5.16
CA SER A 6 -6.98 30.78 -5.10
C SER A 6 -7.16 30.16 -3.70
N LEU A 7 -7.29 30.98 -2.66
CA LEU A 7 -7.43 30.50 -1.29
C LEU A 7 -8.86 30.09 -1.00
N GLU A 8 -9.01 28.93 -0.37
CA GLU A 8 -10.29 28.39 0.09
C GLU A 8 -10.23 28.03 1.57
N ASN A 9 -11.40 28.02 2.22
CA ASN A 9 -11.58 27.49 3.58
C ASN A 9 -10.57 28.07 4.58
N ARG A 10 -9.79 27.20 5.23
CA ARG A 10 -8.79 27.57 6.25
C ARG A 10 -7.71 28.51 5.72
N ALA A 11 -7.32 28.38 4.46
CA ALA A 11 -6.32 29.23 3.84
C ALA A 11 -6.84 30.67 3.65
N ARG A 12 -8.11 30.81 3.25
CA ARG A 12 -8.77 32.11 3.14
C ARG A 12 -8.93 32.78 4.50
N ILE A 13 -9.41 32.04 5.49
CA ILE A 13 -9.57 32.54 6.87
C ILE A 13 -8.22 32.98 7.46
N TRP A 14 -7.14 32.26 7.17
CA TRP A 14 -5.79 32.66 7.57
C TRP A 14 -5.39 34.00 6.92
N TYR A 15 -5.54 34.12 5.60
CA TYR A 15 -5.18 35.33 4.86
C TYR A 15 -5.99 36.56 5.29
N GLU A 16 -7.28 36.39 5.60
CA GLU A 16 -8.16 37.47 6.06
C GLU A 16 -7.88 37.93 7.50
N LYS A 17 -7.16 37.13 8.30
CA LYS A 17 -6.76 37.48 9.66
C LYS A 17 -5.47 38.30 9.72
N GLU A 18 -4.79 38.49 8.58
CA GLU A 18 -3.57 39.28 8.53
C GLU A 18 -3.82 40.74 8.92
N PRO A 19 -2.94 41.38 9.70
CA PRO A 19 -3.14 42.74 10.16
C PRO A 19 -3.24 43.71 8.98
N PRO A 20 -4.24 44.61 8.96
CA PRO A 20 -4.27 45.70 8.01
C PRO A 20 -3.04 46.57 8.27
N ASN A 21 -2.21 46.78 7.24
CA ASN A 21 -0.93 47.51 7.20
C ASN A 21 0.36 46.69 7.32
N SER A 22 0.29 45.35 7.32
CA SER A 22 1.50 44.55 7.17
C SER A 22 2.02 44.68 5.72
N THR A 23 3.07 45.48 5.52
CA THR A 23 3.72 45.63 4.20
C THR A 23 4.56 44.39 3.91
N HIS A 24 3.90 43.27 3.67
CA HIS A 24 4.56 42.04 3.21
C HIS A 24 4.92 42.17 1.74
N THR A 25 6.18 41.86 1.40
CA THR A 25 6.49 41.54 0.01
C THR A 25 5.77 40.24 -0.38
N TRP A 26 5.65 39.96 -1.67
CA TRP A 26 5.11 38.67 -2.12
C TRP A 26 5.88 37.48 -1.54
N GLU A 27 7.20 37.62 -1.38
CA GLU A 27 8.08 36.59 -0.82
C GLU A 27 7.78 36.34 0.66
N ASP A 28 7.55 37.40 1.44
CA ASP A 28 7.16 37.27 2.86
C ASP A 28 5.81 36.54 3.00
N LEU A 29 4.82 36.92 2.20
CA LEU A 29 3.49 36.29 2.23
C LEU A 29 3.55 34.80 1.86
N VAL A 30 4.36 34.44 0.86
CA VAL A 30 4.56 33.04 0.47
C VAL A 30 5.27 32.27 1.58
N ASN A 31 6.32 32.84 2.18
CA ASN A 31 7.06 32.19 3.26
C ASN A 31 6.18 31.95 4.49
N GLU A 32 5.34 32.92 4.85
CA GLU A 32 4.42 32.81 5.98
C GLU A 32 3.32 31.78 5.72
N PHE A 33 2.76 31.76 4.51
CA PHE A 33 1.82 30.72 4.08
C PHE A 33 2.42 29.31 4.16
N VAL A 34 3.63 29.13 3.61
CA VAL A 34 4.33 27.84 3.63
C VAL A 34 4.62 27.41 5.06
N ASN A 35 5.10 28.32 5.92
CA ASN A 35 5.36 28.01 7.33
C ASN A 35 4.08 27.63 8.09
N GLN A 36 2.95 28.26 7.78
CA GLN A 36 1.67 27.97 8.42
C GLN A 36 1.09 26.62 8.01
N PHE A 37 1.12 26.28 6.71
CA PHE A 37 0.41 25.10 6.18
C PHE A 37 1.33 23.89 5.91
N PHE A 38 2.62 24.14 5.66
CA PHE A 38 3.67 23.16 5.38
C PHE A 38 4.98 23.48 6.11
N PRO A 39 4.94 23.57 7.46
CA PRO A 39 6.12 23.92 8.24
C PRO A 39 7.32 23.00 7.92
N PRO A 40 8.57 23.48 8.02
CA PRO A 40 9.75 22.68 7.74
C PRO A 40 9.80 21.36 8.52
N SER A 41 9.32 21.34 9.77
CA SER A 41 9.23 20.12 10.59
C SER A 41 8.32 19.06 9.97
N LYS A 42 7.16 19.45 9.45
CA LYS A 42 6.23 18.56 8.76
C LYS A 42 6.83 18.05 7.46
N THR A 43 7.49 18.92 6.69
CA THR A 43 8.21 18.53 5.46
C THR A 43 9.31 17.51 5.78
N THR A 44 10.14 17.76 6.78
CA THR A 44 11.20 16.83 7.21
C THR A 44 10.62 15.49 7.69
N HIS A 45 9.55 15.53 8.49
CA HIS A 45 8.89 14.31 8.94
C HIS A 45 8.38 13.47 7.76
N LEU A 46 7.64 14.07 6.82
CA LEU A 46 7.14 13.36 5.64
C LEU A 46 8.27 12.82 4.76
N LYS A 47 9.36 13.58 4.57
CA LYS A 47 10.54 13.09 3.84
C LYS A 47 11.20 11.88 4.53
N ASN A 48 11.18 11.84 5.86
CA ASN A 48 11.67 10.68 6.61
C ASN A 48 10.74 9.48 6.45
N GLU A 49 9.41 9.68 6.50
CA GLU A 49 8.44 8.60 6.28
C GLU A 49 8.55 8.02 4.85
N ILE A 50 8.75 8.87 3.83
CA ILE A 50 8.97 8.42 2.45
C ILE A 50 10.29 7.64 2.34
N SER A 51 11.39 8.18 2.90
CA SER A 51 12.73 7.57 2.75
C SER A 51 12.93 6.30 3.58
N ARG A 52 12.15 6.13 4.65
CA ARG A 52 12.15 4.94 5.50
C ARG A 52 10.85 4.16 5.38
N PHE A 53 10.21 4.24 4.23
CA PHE A 53 8.97 3.53 3.97
C PHE A 53 9.16 2.04 4.29
N THR A 54 8.18 1.46 4.98
CA THR A 54 8.11 0.04 5.27
C THR A 54 6.67 -0.42 5.10
N GLN A 55 6.49 -1.48 4.32
CA GLN A 55 5.21 -2.16 4.19
C GLN A 55 4.82 -2.75 5.54
N ARG A 56 3.58 -2.53 5.98
CA ARG A 56 3.10 -3.11 7.24
C ARG A 56 2.82 -4.60 7.05
N PHE A 57 2.91 -5.36 8.13
CA PHE A 57 2.75 -6.83 8.09
C PHE A 57 1.34 -7.28 7.65
N ASP A 58 0.33 -6.42 7.82
CA ASP A 58 -1.06 -6.65 7.45
C ASP A 58 -1.45 -5.99 6.12
N GLU A 59 -0.56 -5.20 5.52
CA GLU A 59 -0.78 -4.55 4.23
C GLU A 59 -0.49 -5.50 3.08
N THR A 60 -1.44 -5.61 2.15
CA THR A 60 -1.18 -6.20 0.83
C THR A 60 -0.26 -5.29 0.01
N PHE A 61 0.39 -5.84 -1.03
CA PHE A 61 1.18 -5.04 -1.97
C PHE A 61 0.45 -3.82 -2.54
N SER A 62 -0.86 -3.97 -2.85
CA SER A 62 -1.65 -2.86 -3.39
C SER A 62 -1.84 -1.76 -2.36
N GLU A 63 -2.14 -2.12 -1.12
CA GLU A 63 -2.31 -1.16 -0.02
C GLU A 63 -0.99 -0.46 0.29
N ALA A 64 0.13 -1.19 0.30
CA ALA A 64 1.45 -0.61 0.46
C ALA A 64 1.77 0.40 -0.65
N TRP A 65 1.45 0.08 -1.90
CA TRP A 65 1.66 1.00 -3.03
C TRP A 65 0.78 2.25 -2.94
N ASP A 66 -0.49 2.09 -2.57
CA ASP A 66 -1.39 3.23 -2.37
C ASP A 66 -0.93 4.11 -1.21
N HIS A 67 -0.52 3.51 -0.09
CA HIS A 67 0.02 4.22 1.06
C HIS A 67 1.29 5.00 0.70
N PHE A 68 2.23 4.39 -0.05
CA PHE A 68 3.42 5.10 -0.52
C PHE A 68 3.08 6.31 -1.41
N LYS A 69 2.12 6.18 -2.32
CA LYS A 69 1.65 7.30 -3.15
C LYS A 69 1.00 8.40 -2.32
N GLU A 70 0.26 8.07 -1.26
CA GLU A 70 -0.30 9.07 -0.35
C GLU A 70 0.79 9.85 0.39
N LEU A 71 1.88 9.19 0.81
CA LEU A 71 3.03 9.88 1.40
C LEU A 71 3.67 10.88 0.42
N LEU A 72 3.85 10.48 -0.84
CA LEU A 72 4.38 11.36 -1.89
C LEU A 72 3.46 12.57 -2.13
N ARG A 73 2.13 12.35 -2.20
CA ARG A 73 1.12 13.41 -2.37
C ARG A 73 1.07 14.36 -1.19
N ALA A 74 1.34 13.89 0.02
CA ALA A 74 1.38 14.71 1.23
C ALA A 74 2.59 15.67 1.25
N CYS A 75 3.66 15.37 0.51
CA CYS A 75 4.87 16.18 0.42
C CYS A 75 5.32 16.38 -1.04
N PRO A 76 4.57 17.11 -1.89
CA PRO A 76 4.86 17.20 -3.33
C PRO A 76 6.23 17.85 -3.64
N HIS A 77 6.77 18.64 -2.72
CA HIS A 77 8.10 19.25 -2.77
C HIS A 77 9.20 18.38 -2.14
N HIS A 78 9.01 17.06 -2.06
CA HIS A 78 9.97 16.14 -1.42
C HIS A 78 11.35 16.11 -2.09
N GLY A 79 11.43 16.32 -3.41
CA GLY A 79 12.69 16.36 -4.17
C GLY A 79 13.30 15.01 -4.56
N PHE A 80 12.73 13.88 -4.12
CA PHE A 80 13.14 12.54 -4.57
C PHE A 80 12.85 12.30 -6.06
N SER A 81 13.84 11.79 -6.80
CA SER A 81 13.68 11.33 -8.18
C SER A 81 12.78 10.10 -8.26
N GLU A 82 12.14 9.84 -9.41
CA GLU A 82 11.32 8.63 -9.59
C GLU A 82 12.11 7.34 -9.31
N LEU A 83 13.38 7.27 -9.74
CA LEU A 83 14.23 6.11 -9.47
C LEU A 83 14.44 5.92 -7.97
N THR A 84 14.69 7.01 -7.23
CA THR A 84 14.83 6.98 -5.77
C THR A 84 13.52 6.55 -5.09
N GLN A 85 12.37 6.98 -5.60
CA GLN A 85 11.07 6.58 -5.08
C GLN A 85 10.83 5.07 -5.27
N ILE A 86 11.19 4.53 -6.44
CA ILE A 86 11.10 3.08 -6.72
C ILE A 86 12.01 2.29 -5.79
N ASP A 87 13.25 2.75 -5.59
CA ASP A 87 14.22 2.11 -4.69
C ASP A 87 13.71 2.10 -3.25
N MET A 88 13.24 3.25 -2.74
CA MET A 88 12.64 3.35 -1.40
C MET A 88 11.44 2.44 -1.22
N PHE A 89 10.53 2.42 -2.21
CA PHE A 89 9.37 1.54 -2.17
C PHE A 89 9.78 0.07 -2.16
N TYR A 90 10.62 -0.36 -3.11
CA TYR A 90 11.07 -1.75 -3.24
C TYR A 90 11.80 -2.24 -1.98
N ASN A 91 12.74 -1.45 -1.47
CA ASN A 91 13.50 -1.80 -0.25
C ASN A 91 12.64 -1.79 1.01
N GLY A 92 11.53 -1.04 1.00
CA GLY A 92 10.54 -1.02 2.07
C GLY A 92 9.53 -2.17 2.04
N LEU A 93 9.46 -2.96 0.95
CA LEU A 93 8.56 -4.10 0.86
C LEU A 93 8.99 -5.25 1.76
N THR A 94 8.01 -6.09 2.13
CA THR A 94 8.29 -7.40 2.73
C THR A 94 9.08 -8.29 1.76
N GLU A 95 9.93 -9.19 2.30
CA GLU A 95 10.71 -10.14 1.50
C GLU A 95 9.80 -10.94 0.54
N GLN A 96 8.62 -11.35 1.00
CA GLN A 96 7.64 -12.08 0.18
C GLN A 96 7.19 -11.27 -1.06
N ASP A 97 6.92 -9.97 -0.91
CA ASP A 97 6.49 -9.15 -2.04
C ASP A 97 7.64 -8.77 -2.97
N GLN A 98 8.86 -8.62 -2.43
CA GLN A 98 10.08 -8.47 -3.25
C GLN A 98 10.33 -9.73 -4.10
N ASP A 99 10.25 -10.92 -3.49
CA ASP A 99 10.43 -12.19 -4.20
C ASP A 99 9.34 -12.42 -5.25
N SER A 100 8.09 -12.11 -4.91
CA SER A 100 6.97 -12.19 -5.85
C SER A 100 7.17 -11.26 -7.05
N LEU A 101 7.69 -10.05 -6.83
CA LEU A 101 8.04 -9.13 -7.92
C LEU A 101 9.16 -9.68 -8.79
N ASN A 102 10.27 -10.10 -8.17
CA ASN A 102 11.45 -10.57 -8.89
C ASN A 102 11.17 -11.85 -9.69
N ALA A 103 10.36 -12.76 -9.14
CA ALA A 103 9.95 -13.99 -9.82
C ALA A 103 9.13 -13.70 -11.08
N ALA A 104 8.22 -12.71 -11.04
CA ALA A 104 7.45 -12.31 -12.22
C ALA A 104 8.33 -11.70 -13.33
N LEU A 105 9.52 -11.20 -12.99
CA LEU A 105 10.45 -10.55 -13.91
C LEU A 105 11.58 -11.45 -14.40
N GLY A 106 11.79 -12.61 -13.75
CA GLY A 106 12.98 -13.43 -13.94
C GLY A 106 14.27 -12.70 -13.53
N GLY A 107 14.20 -11.75 -12.59
CA GLY A 107 15.33 -10.92 -12.17
C GLY A 107 14.93 -9.75 -11.27
N ASN A 108 15.93 -9.01 -10.78
CA ASN A 108 15.70 -7.89 -9.85
C ASN A 108 15.00 -6.70 -10.53
N LEU A 109 13.95 -6.16 -9.90
CA LEU A 109 13.21 -4.97 -10.35
C LEU A 109 14.11 -3.75 -10.59
N LEU A 110 15.11 -3.53 -9.72
CA LEU A 110 16.01 -2.39 -9.76
C LEU A 110 16.99 -2.42 -10.95
N ASN A 111 17.06 -3.54 -11.68
CA ASN A 111 17.82 -3.63 -12.94
C ASN A 111 17.03 -3.16 -14.16
N ARG A 112 15.74 -2.82 -13.99
CA ARG A 112 14.86 -2.32 -15.07
C ARG A 112 14.98 -0.81 -15.21
N THR A 113 14.53 -0.29 -16.34
CA THR A 113 14.40 1.16 -16.50
C THR A 113 13.32 1.69 -15.54
N THR A 114 13.44 2.96 -15.11
CA THR A 114 12.46 3.60 -14.21
C THR A 114 11.02 3.42 -14.68
N ARG A 115 10.78 3.60 -15.99
CA ARG A 115 9.46 3.45 -16.60
C ARG A 115 8.92 2.02 -16.51
N GLU A 116 9.76 1.03 -16.83
CA GLU A 116 9.37 -0.37 -16.75
C GLU A 116 9.07 -0.77 -15.30
N ALA A 117 9.94 -0.40 -14.37
CA ALA A 117 9.77 -0.70 -12.96
C ALA A 117 8.45 -0.14 -12.40
N LEU A 118 8.13 1.13 -12.70
CA LEU A 118 6.84 1.72 -12.35
C LEU A 118 5.67 0.96 -12.96
N GLN A 119 5.75 0.62 -14.24
CA GLN A 119 4.69 -0.13 -14.91
C GLN A 119 4.46 -1.51 -14.26
N ILE A 120 5.52 -2.19 -13.85
CA ILE A 120 5.44 -3.49 -13.16
C ILE A 120 4.79 -3.35 -11.79
N ILE A 121 5.22 -2.38 -10.97
CA ILE A 121 4.61 -2.09 -9.67
C ILE A 121 3.12 -1.78 -9.84
N GLU A 122 2.79 -0.91 -10.78
CA GLU A 122 1.43 -0.49 -11.07
C GLU A 122 0.56 -1.66 -11.58
N ASN A 123 1.13 -2.58 -12.34
CA ASN A 123 0.43 -3.77 -12.78
C ASN A 123 0.18 -4.73 -11.61
N LYS A 124 1.19 -5.01 -10.76
CA LYS A 124 1.05 -5.92 -9.61
C LYS A 124 0.03 -5.38 -8.60
N SER A 125 0.00 -4.06 -8.35
CA SER A 125 -1.01 -3.47 -7.46
C SER A 125 -2.44 -3.62 -7.99
N LYS A 126 -2.64 -3.66 -9.31
CA LYS A 126 -3.96 -3.87 -9.93
C LYS A 126 -4.42 -5.31 -9.97
N VAL A 127 -3.53 -6.29 -9.76
CA VAL A 127 -3.90 -7.70 -9.69
C VAL A 127 -4.63 -7.95 -8.37
N ARG A 128 -5.93 -7.65 -8.34
CA ARG A 128 -6.83 -8.02 -7.25
C ARG A 128 -6.73 -9.52 -7.01
N SER A 129 -6.51 -9.91 -5.75
CA SER A 129 -6.54 -11.29 -5.26
C SER A 129 -7.87 -11.98 -5.63
N SER A 130 -7.90 -12.69 -6.75
CA SER A 130 -9.02 -13.57 -7.13
C SER A 130 -9.09 -14.86 -6.30
N ARG A 131 -8.25 -14.99 -5.25
CA ARG A 131 -8.19 -16.16 -4.38
C ARG A 131 -8.85 -15.92 -3.03
N SER A 132 -10.18 -15.94 -3.02
CA SER A 132 -10.97 -16.60 -1.95
C SER A 132 -12.47 -16.70 -2.31
N LYS A 133 -12.79 -17.68 -3.15
CA LYS A 133 -13.95 -18.54 -2.87
C LYS A 133 -13.44 -19.96 -2.89
N SER A 134 -12.92 -20.40 -1.74
CA SER A 134 -12.82 -21.84 -1.47
C SER A 134 -14.23 -22.40 -1.56
N ASN A 135 -14.51 -23.16 -2.62
CA ASN A 135 -15.69 -24.02 -2.66
C ASN A 135 -15.47 -25.14 -1.64
N VAL A 136 -15.69 -24.84 -0.37
CA VAL A 136 -15.92 -25.87 0.65
C VAL A 136 -17.32 -26.41 0.41
N SER A 137 -17.41 -27.47 -0.39
CA SER A 137 -18.39 -28.55 -0.22
C SER A 137 -18.30 -29.55 -1.36
N ARG A 138 -17.69 -30.70 -1.09
CA ARG A 138 -18.29 -32.03 -1.32
C ARG A 138 -17.37 -33.07 -0.71
N VAL A 139 -17.54 -33.28 0.60
CA VAL A 139 -17.19 -34.55 1.21
C VAL A 139 -18.12 -35.59 0.59
N ASN A 140 -17.57 -36.45 -0.27
CA ASN A 140 -18.25 -37.64 -0.75
C ASN A 140 -17.79 -38.80 0.14
N THR A 141 -18.54 -39.08 1.21
CA THR A 141 -18.38 -40.30 2.01
C THR A 141 -18.86 -41.48 1.19
N ASN A 142 -17.93 -42.31 0.73
CA ASN A 142 -18.19 -43.72 0.41
C ASN A 142 -16.93 -44.51 0.77
N SER A 143 -16.67 -44.64 2.07
CA SER A 143 -15.78 -45.68 2.57
C SER A 143 -16.62 -46.90 2.93
N ARG A 144 -16.29 -48.01 2.28
CA ARG A 144 -16.87 -49.33 2.47
C ARG A 144 -16.47 -49.84 3.85
N ASP A 145 -17.42 -50.04 4.75
CA ASP A 145 -17.21 -50.87 5.93
C ASP A 145 -17.60 -52.31 5.60
N VAL A 146 -16.57 -53.13 5.38
CA VAL A 146 -16.64 -54.58 5.51
C VAL A 146 -15.92 -54.91 6.81
N PHE A 147 -16.64 -55.34 7.85
CA PHE A 147 -16.09 -56.31 8.80
C PHE A 147 -17.21 -57.10 9.53
N SER A 148 -17.26 -58.38 9.18
CA SER A 148 -17.62 -59.57 9.96
C SER A 148 -18.79 -59.57 10.95
N LYS A 149 -19.81 -60.39 10.66
CA LYS A 149 -20.46 -61.23 11.67
C LYS A 149 -20.83 -62.58 11.02
N THR A 150 -19.96 -63.56 11.20
CA THR A 150 -20.24 -64.98 10.95
C THR A 150 -20.66 -65.62 12.27
N ASP A 151 -21.70 -66.48 12.15
CA ASP A 151 -22.17 -67.51 13.08
C ASP A 151 -22.75 -67.05 14.44
N ASP A 152 -23.83 -67.64 14.97
CA ASP A 152 -24.22 -69.05 14.95
C ASP A 152 -25.74 -69.28 14.74
N ARG A 153 -26.08 -70.25 13.89
CA ARG A 153 -27.42 -70.89 13.86
C ARG A 153 -27.40 -72.09 14.81
N ILE A 154 -28.14 -72.00 15.90
CA ILE A 154 -28.53 -73.17 16.71
C ILE A 154 -29.82 -73.74 16.13
N ASP A 155 -29.77 -74.99 15.65
CA ASP A 155 -30.74 -76.02 16.07
C ASP A 155 -30.43 -77.43 15.51
N LYS A 156 -30.32 -78.36 16.48
CA LYS A 156 -30.90 -79.73 16.56
C LYS A 156 -30.24 -80.95 15.91
N LEU A 157 -29.78 -81.86 16.79
CA LEU A 157 -29.93 -83.34 16.89
C LEU A 157 -28.91 -83.81 17.96
N ALA A 158 -29.12 -84.68 18.96
CA ALA A 158 -30.09 -85.71 19.39
C ALA A 158 -30.14 -85.68 20.96
N ASP A 159 -31.01 -86.31 21.73
CA ASP A 159 -31.91 -87.48 21.66
C ASP A 159 -33.31 -87.13 22.20
#